data_AF-A0A7D4PXC6-F1
#
_entry.id   AF-A0A7D4PXC6-F1
#
_cell.length_a   1.000
_cell.length_b   1.000
_cell.length_c   1.000
_cell.angle_alpha   90.00
_cell.angle_beta   90.00
_cell.angle_gamma   90.00
#
_symmetry.space_group_name_H-M   'P 1'
#
loop_
_entity.id
_entity.type
_entity.pdbx_description
1 polymer ?
#
loop_
_entity_poly.entity_id
_entity_poly.type
_entity_poly.pdbx_seq_one_letter_code
_entity_poly.pdbx_strand_id
1 'polypeptide(L)' 'MMVQNIIIAVVFLLALFYIGRMFCRQLFVKKGCGENCKCGVDFSNIGPDK' A
#
# COMPACT_ATOMS: atom_id res chain seq x y z
N MET A 1 31.57 -8.20 16.58
CA MET A 1 31.52 -8.29 15.10
C MET A 1 30.42 -9.23 14.59
N MET A 2 30.32 -10.50 15.05
CA MET A 2 29.26 -11.42 14.57
C MET A 2 27.84 -11.01 15.02
N VAL A 3 27.64 -10.74 16.31
CA VAL A 3 26.32 -10.38 16.86
C VAL A 3 25.79 -9.05 16.31
N GLN A 4 26.65 -8.03 16.20
CA GLN A 4 26.28 -6.73 15.61
C GLN A 4 25.82 -6.89 14.15
N ASN A 5 26.54 -7.67 13.33
CA ASN A 5 26.15 -7.92 11.94
C ASN A 5 24.80 -8.65 11.83
N ILE A 6 24.53 -9.60 12.72
CA ILE A 6 23.24 -10.31 12.77
C ILE A 6 22.11 -9.33 13.11
N ILE A 7 22.30 -8.45 14.10
CA ILE A 7 21.30 -7.46 14.49
C ILE A 7 21.00 -6.50 13.33
N ILE A 8 22.04 -5.99 12.66
CA ILE A 8 21.88 -5.10 11.50
C ILE A 8 21.10 -5.80 10.37
N ALA A 9 21.45 -7.05 10.06
CA ALA A 9 20.77 -7.83 9.04
C ALA A 9 19.29 -8.05 9.36
N VAL A 10 18.96 -8.37 10.62
CA VAL A 10 17.57 -8.57 11.05
C VAL A 10 16.76 -7.27 10.94
N VAL A 11 17.29 -6.15 11.43
CA VAL A 11 16.60 -4.85 11.36
C VAL A 11 16.37 -4.43 9.90
N PHE A 12 17.37 -4.64 9.04
CA PHE A 12 17.26 -4.33 7.61
C PHE A 12 16.19 -5.17 6.91
N LEU A 13 16.16 -6.49 7.15
CA LEU A 13 15.15 -7.39 6.59
C LEU A 13 13.73 -7.03 7.07
N LEU A 14 13.57 -6.69 8.35
CA LEU A 14 12.29 -6.23 8.90
C LEU A 14 11.81 -4.94 8.23
N ALA A 15 12.72 -3.98 8.00
CA ALA A 15 12.39 -2.74 7.31
C ALA A 15 11.95 -2.99 5.86
N LEU A 16 12.69 -3.83 5.12
CA LEU A 16 12.31 -4.21 3.76
C LEU A 16 10.96 -4.94 3.71
N PHE A 17 10.70 -5.85 4.66
CA PHE A 17 9.43 -6.54 4.76
C PHE A 17 8.27 -5.58 5.05
N TYR A 18 8.45 -4.64 5.98
CA TYR A 18 7.42 -3.64 6.31
C TYR A 18 7.08 -2.76 5.11
N ILE A 19 8.11 -2.22 4.44
CA ILE A 19 7.95 -1.37 3.26
C ILE A 19 7.34 -2.18 2.11
N GLY A 20 7.84 -3.39 1.84
CA GLY A 20 7.28 -4.29 0.82
C GLY A 20 5.81 -4.62 1.08
N ARG A 21 5.45 -4.94 2.32
CA ARG A 21 4.05 -5.16 2.73
C ARG A 21 3.20 -3.91 2.52
N MET A 22 3.72 -2.73 2.84
CA MET A 22 3.03 -1.46 2.63
C MET A 22 2.75 -1.25 1.13
N PHE A 23 3.76 -1.38 0.26
CA PHE A 23 3.58 -1.25 -1.18
C PHE A 23 2.65 -2.32 -1.77
N CYS A 24 2.79 -3.58 -1.36
CA CYS A 24 1.89 -4.65 -1.80
C CYS A 24 0.43 -4.37 -1.40
N ARG A 25 0.20 -3.80 -0.21
CA ARG A 25 -1.15 -3.40 0.20
C ARG A 25 -1.69 -2.24 -0.63
N GLN A 26 -0.85 -1.29 -1.06
CA GLN A 26 -1.27 -0.14 -1.88
C GLN A 26 -1.55 -0.55 -3.34
N LEU A 27 -0.72 -1.42 -3.91
CA LEU A 27 -0.79 -1.80 -5.32
C LEU A 27 -1.76 -2.96 -5.59
N PHE A 28 -1.91 -3.90 -4.64
CA PHE A 28 -2.78 -5.08 -4.78
C PHE A 28 -4.09 -4.95 -3.99
N VAL A 29 -4.60 -3.73 -3.79
CA VAL A 29 -6.00 -3.56 -3.34
C VAL A 29 -6.91 -4.13 -4.42
N LYS A 30 -7.47 -5.31 -4.16
CA LYS A 30 -8.51 -5.90 -5.00
C LYS A 30 -9.78 -5.05 -4.84
N LYS A 31 -9.95 -4.06 -5.71
CA LYS A 31 -11.14 -3.20 -5.85
C LYS A 31 -11.49 -2.38 -4.59
N GLY A 32 -11.26 -1.07 -4.67
CA GLY A 32 -11.90 -0.09 -3.80
C GLY A 32 -10.91 0.69 -2.94
N CYS A 33 -10.91 2.01 -3.15
CA CYS A 33 -10.51 3.06 -2.23
C CYS A 33 -9.91 2.60 -0.90
N GLY A 34 -8.66 2.99 -0.63
CA GLY A 34 -8.17 3.08 0.76
C GLY A 34 -9.22 3.79 1.62
N GLU A 35 -9.36 3.36 2.88
CA GLU A 35 -10.49 3.57 3.81
C GLU A 35 -11.08 5.00 3.96
N ASN A 36 -10.60 6.03 3.26
CA ASN A 36 -11.19 7.37 3.17
C ASN A 36 -11.00 8.05 1.79
N CYS A 37 -10.77 7.28 0.72
CA CYS A 37 -10.62 7.85 -0.61
C CYS A 37 -11.98 7.98 -1.31
N LYS A 38 -12.40 9.22 -1.62
CA LYS A 38 -13.35 9.51 -2.71
C LYS A 38 -12.67 9.23 -4.07
N CYS A 39 -12.06 8.06 -4.26
CA CYS A 39 -11.41 7.71 -5.52
C CYS A 39 -12.47 7.28 -6.52
N GLY A 40 -12.74 8.17 -7.47
CA GLY A 40 -13.63 7.95 -8.59
C GLY A 40 -14.95 8.67 -8.38
N VAL A 41 -15.07 9.85 -8.99
CA VAL A 41 -16.39 10.39 -9.33
C VAL A 41 -17.01 9.38 -10.29
N ASP A 42 -18.01 8.64 -9.81
CA ASP A 42 -18.72 7.65 -10.60
C ASP A 42 -19.67 8.41 -11.55
N PHE A 43 -19.22 8.63 -12.79
CA PHE A 43 -20.00 9.29 -13.83
C PHE A 43 -21.07 8.36 -14.44
N SER A 44 -21.21 7.12 -13.94
CA SER A 44 -22.19 6.15 -14.46
C SER A 44 -23.64 6.60 -14.27
N ASN A 45 -23.89 7.63 -13.45
CA ASN A 45 -25.21 8.20 -13.19
C ASN A 45 -25.37 9.66 -13.68
N ILE A 46 -24.44 10.18 -14.49
CA ILE A 46 -24.60 11.49 -15.12
C ILE A 46 -25.17 11.27 -16.52
N GLY A 47 -26.50 11.23 -16.60
CA GLY A 47 -27.23 11.36 -17.86
C GLY A 47 -27.19 12.81 -18.35
N PRO A 48 -27.30 13.06 -19.67
CA PRO A 48 -27.34 14.42 -20.19
C PRO A 48 -28.61 15.12 -19.67
N ASP A 49 -28.46 16.06 -18.73
CA ASP A 49 -29.51 17.02 -18.42
C ASP A 49 -29.39 18.18 -19.41
N LYS A 50 -30.29 18.15 -20.41
CA LYS A 50 -30.80 19.22 -21.30
C LYS A 50 -29.95 20.49 -21.47
#